data_AF-A0A246FKJ3-F1
#
_entry.id   AF-A0A246FKJ3-F1
#
_cell.length_a   1.000
_cell.length_b   1.000
_cell.length_c   1.000
_cell.angle_alpha   90.00
_cell.angle_beta   90.00
_cell.angle_gamma   90.00
#
_symmetry.space_group_name_H-M   'P 1'
#
loop_
_entity.id
_entity.type
_entity.pdbx_description
1 polymer ?
#
loop_
_entity_poly.entity_id
_entity_poly.type
_entity_poly.pdbx_seq_one_letter_code
_entity_poly.pdbx_strand_id
1 'polypeptide(L)'
;MKKFVILSIVLLFGLIGSVSAQSLSPLGIWTNSEKKATFEIYKCGDKLCGRIVSLTIPNDPKTGRPKTDTQNPNPKLRSRPRLGMVFMQGFEYDEDNKWD
;
A
#
# COMPACT_ATOMS: atom_id res chain seq x y z
N MET A 1 10.76 54.91 2.79
CA MET A 1 11.55 53.68 2.55
C MET A 1 11.26 52.59 3.59
N LYS A 2 11.38 52.82 4.90
CA LYS A 2 11.08 51.82 5.96
C LYS A 2 9.65 51.21 5.90
N LYS A 3 8.63 52.03 5.60
CA LYS A 3 7.23 51.58 5.47
C LYS A 3 6.98 50.65 4.27
N PHE A 4 7.70 50.87 3.16
CA PHE A 4 7.61 50.00 1.98
C PHE A 4 8.33 48.67 2.21
N VAL A 5 9.45 48.66 2.94
CA VAL A 5 10.14 47.42 3.34
C VAL A 5 9.27 46.55 4.24
N ILE A 6 8.54 47.15 5.18
CA ILE A 6 7.60 46.41 6.06
C ILE A 6 6.44 45.82 5.26
N LEU A 7 5.88 46.56 4.29
CA LEU A 7 4.80 46.07 3.43
C LEU A 7 5.24 44.88 2.57
N SER A 8 6.47 44.92 2.05
CA SER A 8 7.06 43.82 1.27
C SER A 8 7.29 42.55 2.11
N ILE A 9 7.64 42.69 3.39
CA ILE A 9 7.85 41.54 4.30
C ILE A 9 6.51 40.87 4.65
N VAL A 10 5.45 41.64 4.90
CA VAL A 10 4.11 41.07 5.17
C VAL A 10 3.54 40.34 3.96
N LEU A 11 3.78 40.85 2.75
CA LEU A 11 3.34 40.20 1.51
C LEU A 11 4.08 38.88 1.25
N LEU A 12 5.36 38.77 1.67
CA LEU A 12 6.16 37.55 1.54
C LEU A 12 5.72 36.44 2.51
N PHE A 13 5.27 36.79 3.72
CA PHE A 13 4.78 35.82 4.71
C PHE A 13 3.36 35.30 4.41
N GLY A 14 2.55 36.03 3.63
CA GLY A 14 1.22 35.60 3.20
C GLY A 14 1.20 34.45 2.18
N LEU A 15 2.36 34.09 1.61
CA LEU A 15 2.52 33.01 0.62
C LEU A 15 2.92 31.67 1.25
N ILE A 16 3.12 31.61 2.57
CA ILE A 16 3.38 30.36 3.28
C ILE A 16 2.02 29.65 3.48
N GLY A 17 1.58 28.95 2.44
CA GLY A 17 0.38 28.10 2.51
C GLY A 17 0.50 27.05 3.62
N SER A 18 -0.63 26.64 4.17
CA SER A 18 -0.70 25.59 5.18
C SER A 18 -0.16 24.27 4.60
N VAL A 19 1.03 23.86 5.04
CA VAL A 19 1.53 22.51 4.78
C VAL A 19 0.71 21.56 5.62
N SER A 20 -0.19 20.81 4.98
CA SER A 20 -0.89 19.71 5.63
C SER A 20 0.13 18.58 5.85
N ALA A 21 0.23 18.09 7.09
CA ALA A 21 0.96 16.86 7.37
C ALA A 21 0.24 15.72 6.62
N GLN A 22 0.95 15.04 5.71
CA GLN A 22 0.43 13.83 5.11
C GLN A 22 0.25 12.79 6.22
N SER A 23 -0.97 12.31 6.41
CA SER A 23 -1.21 11.17 7.28
C SER A 23 -0.51 9.95 6.69
N LEU A 24 0.22 9.21 7.52
CA LEU A 24 0.81 7.94 7.09
C LEU A 24 -0.34 6.98 6.78
N SER A 25 -0.24 6.33 5.63
CA SER A 25 -1.24 5.39 5.15
C SER A 25 -0.55 4.21 4.49
N PRO A 26 -0.95 2.98 4.81
CA PRO A 26 -0.40 1.79 4.15
C PRO A 26 -1.01 1.59 2.76
N LEU A 27 -1.97 2.41 2.33
CA LEU A 27 -2.58 2.31 1.01
C LEU A 27 -1.53 2.49 -0.10
N GLY A 28 -1.61 1.64 -1.11
CA GLY A 28 -0.77 1.75 -2.31
C GLY A 28 -0.13 0.44 -2.74
N ILE A 29 0.86 0.58 -3.61
CA ILE A 29 1.60 -0.53 -4.21
C ILE A 29 2.91 -0.73 -3.46
N TRP A 30 3.13 -1.96 -3.02
CA TRP A 30 4.26 -2.37 -2.24
C TRP A 30 4.94 -3.58 -2.88
N THR A 31 6.20 -3.78 -2.53
CA THR A 31 6.95 -4.95 -2.96
C THR A 31 7.71 -5.52 -1.77
N ASN A 32 7.98 -6.82 -1.79
CA ASN A 32 8.83 -7.43 -0.77
C ASN A 32 10.29 -7.02 -0.98
N SER A 33 11.13 -7.20 0.05
CA SER A 33 12.57 -6.88 -0.01
C SER A 33 13.29 -7.53 -1.20
N GLU A 34 12.88 -8.75 -1.56
CA GLU A 34 13.42 -9.51 -2.69
C GLU A 34 12.91 -9.03 -4.06
N LYS A 35 11.93 -8.11 -4.10
CA LYS A 35 11.28 -7.60 -5.33
C LYS A 35 10.68 -8.70 -6.22
N LYS A 36 10.24 -9.81 -5.61
CA LYS A 36 9.66 -10.97 -6.31
C LYS A 36 8.14 -10.95 -6.41
N ALA A 37 7.49 -10.17 -5.56
CA ALA A 37 6.05 -10.05 -5.52
C ALA A 37 5.67 -8.60 -5.24
N THR A 38 4.72 -8.09 -6.03
CA THR A 38 4.09 -6.80 -5.79
C THR A 38 2.70 -7.03 -5.24
N PHE A 39 2.35 -6.31 -4.19
CA PHE A 39 1.03 -6.34 -3.56
C PHE A 39 0.44 -4.94 -3.48
N GLU A 40 -0.87 -4.88 -3.53
CA GLU A 40 -1.65 -3.66 -3.37
C GLU A 40 -2.40 -3.74 -2.04
N ILE A 41 -2.23 -2.72 -1.20
CA ILE A 41 -3.07 -2.48 -0.04
C ILE A 41 -4.13 -1.45 -0.44
N TYR A 42 -5.39 -1.84 -0.34
CA TYR A 42 -6.54 -1.09 -0.83
C TYR A 42 -7.68 -1.09 0.19
N LYS A 43 -8.60 -0.13 0.06
CA LYS A 43 -9.82 -0.08 0.87
C LYS A 43 -10.81 -1.14 0.40
N CYS A 44 -11.32 -1.94 1.33
CA CYS A 44 -12.38 -2.93 1.11
C CYS A 44 -13.54 -2.63 2.07
N GLY A 45 -14.32 -1.59 1.74
CA GLY A 45 -15.25 -0.95 2.68
C GLY A 45 -14.50 0.02 3.60
N ASP A 46 -14.81 -0.02 4.90
CA ASP A 46 -14.12 0.78 5.93
C ASP A 46 -12.81 0.17 6.41
N LYS A 47 -12.50 -1.04 5.94
CA LYS A 47 -11.31 -1.82 6.31
C LYS A 47 -10.27 -1.79 5.19
N LEU A 48 -9.07 -2.29 5.50
CA LEU A 48 -8.00 -2.51 4.54
C LEU A 48 -7.87 -4.00 4.18
N CYS A 49 -7.57 -4.21 2.91
CA CYS A 49 -7.27 -5.52 2.33
C CYS A 49 -6.00 -5.44 1.49
N GLY A 50 -5.35 -6.57 1.30
CA GLY A 50 -4.11 -6.70 0.54
C GLY A 50 -4.21 -7.84 -0.46
N ARG A 51 -3.87 -7.56 -1.72
CA ARG A 51 -3.85 -8.56 -2.80
C ARG A 51 -2.53 -8.60 -3.55
N ILE A 52 -2.18 -9.77 -4.06
CA ILE A 52 -0.99 -9.94 -4.92
C ILE A 52 -1.35 -9.44 -6.33
N VAL A 53 -0.69 -8.39 -6.80
CA VAL A 53 -0.92 -7.80 -8.14
C VAL A 53 0.08 -8.26 -9.17
N SER A 54 1.29 -8.66 -8.76
CA SER A 54 2.28 -9.23 -9.67
C SER A 54 3.20 -10.22 -8.96
N LEU A 55 3.74 -11.15 -9.74
CA LEU A 55 4.80 -12.07 -9.34
C LEU A 55 5.84 -12.06 -10.45
N THR A 56 7.12 -11.94 -10.13
CA THR A 56 8.20 -12.02 -11.14
C THR A 56 8.18 -13.34 -11.89
N ILE A 57 7.80 -14.42 -11.19
CA ILE A 57 7.62 -15.76 -11.77
C ILE A 57 6.21 -16.21 -11.38
N PRO A 58 5.17 -15.89 -12.19
CA PRO A 58 3.77 -16.19 -11.85
C PRO A 58 3.40 -17.65 -12.09
N ASN A 59 4.07 -18.31 -13.03
CA ASN A 59 3.86 -19.71 -13.37
C ASN A 59 4.98 -20.59 -12.81
N ASP A 60 4.67 -21.85 -12.52
CA ASP A 60 5.64 -22.86 -12.16
C ASP A 60 6.52 -23.20 -13.39
N PRO A 61 7.86 -23.10 -13.30
CA PRO A 61 8.73 -23.32 -14.45
C PRO A 61 8.72 -24.74 -15.02
N LYS A 62 8.33 -25.76 -14.23
CA LYS A 62 8.29 -27.16 -14.67
C LYS A 62 7.00 -27.49 -15.41
N THR A 63 5.89 -26.92 -14.95
CA THR A 63 4.55 -27.25 -15.47
C THR A 63 3.95 -26.19 -16.38
N GLY A 64 4.50 -24.96 -16.37
CA GLY A 64 3.96 -23.80 -17.08
C GLY A 64 2.64 -23.26 -16.51
N ARG A 65 2.11 -23.87 -15.44
CA ARG A 65 0.81 -23.51 -14.84
C ARG A 65 0.95 -22.41 -13.80
N PRO A 66 -0.09 -21.61 -13.51
CA PRO A 66 -0.06 -20.62 -12.43
C PRO A 66 0.35 -21.23 -11.10
N LYS A 67 1.20 -20.52 -10.36
CA LYS A 67 1.54 -20.91 -8.99
C LYS A 67 0.30 -20.83 -8.12
N THR A 68 0.02 -21.89 -7.39
CA THR A 68 -1.09 -21.95 -6.44
C THR A 68 -0.59 -21.92 -4.99
N ASP A 69 -1.52 -21.86 -4.05
CA ASP A 69 -1.27 -21.81 -2.60
C ASP A 69 -0.93 -23.19 -2.00
N THR A 70 0.05 -23.88 -2.57
CA THR A 70 0.36 -25.27 -2.22
C THR A 70 0.72 -25.49 -0.75
N GLN A 71 1.16 -24.45 -0.05
CA GLN A 71 1.54 -24.48 1.37
C GLN A 71 0.39 -24.19 2.34
N ASN A 72 -0.84 -23.96 1.85
CA ASN A 72 -1.98 -23.72 2.74
C ASN A 72 -2.21 -24.93 3.67
N PRO A 73 -2.38 -24.72 4.99
CA PRO A 73 -2.68 -25.82 5.91
C PRO A 73 -4.02 -26.49 5.56
N ASN A 74 -5.00 -25.74 5.04
CA ASN A 74 -6.25 -26.29 4.54
C ASN A 74 -6.07 -26.82 3.11
N PRO A 75 -6.17 -28.14 2.88
CA PRO A 75 -5.97 -28.74 1.56
C PRO A 75 -6.92 -28.20 0.49
N LYS A 76 -8.15 -27.80 0.87
CA LYS A 76 -9.16 -27.26 -0.05
C LYS A 76 -8.75 -25.93 -0.67
N LEU A 77 -7.84 -25.21 -0.03
CA LEU A 77 -7.36 -23.91 -0.51
C LEU A 77 -6.11 -24.01 -1.38
N ARG A 78 -5.45 -25.18 -1.46
CA ARG A 78 -4.14 -25.31 -2.12
C ARG A 78 -4.17 -25.14 -3.64
N SER A 79 -5.34 -25.24 -4.26
CA SER A 79 -5.54 -25.06 -5.71
C SER A 79 -5.74 -23.61 -6.12
N ARG A 80 -5.94 -22.68 -5.19
CA ARG A 80 -6.20 -21.27 -5.53
C ARG A 80 -4.94 -20.63 -6.11
N PRO A 81 -5.03 -19.86 -7.22
CA PRO A 81 -3.89 -19.12 -7.76
C PRO A 81 -3.34 -18.11 -6.75
N ARG A 82 -2.02 -17.89 -6.77
CA ARG A 82 -1.38 -16.85 -5.95
C ARG A 82 -1.55 -15.46 -6.52
N LEU A 83 -1.44 -15.31 -7.83
CA LEU A 83 -1.71 -14.03 -8.48
C LEU A 83 -3.18 -13.65 -8.29
N GLY A 84 -3.44 -12.42 -7.87
CA GLY A 84 -4.78 -11.92 -7.55
C GLY A 84 -5.31 -12.35 -6.17
N MET A 85 -4.58 -13.20 -5.44
CA MET A 85 -5.05 -13.66 -4.13
C MET A 85 -5.06 -12.52 -3.11
N VAL A 86 -6.18 -12.40 -2.39
CA VAL A 86 -6.29 -11.53 -1.22
C VAL A 86 -5.71 -12.27 -0.01
N PHE A 87 -4.54 -11.84 0.46
CA PHE A 87 -3.78 -12.48 1.54
C PHE A 87 -3.92 -11.75 2.88
N MET A 88 -4.39 -10.50 2.85
CA MET A 88 -4.62 -9.65 4.00
C MET A 88 -6.05 -9.12 3.91
N GLN A 89 -6.85 -9.24 4.96
CA GLN A 89 -8.24 -8.82 4.97
C GLN A 89 -8.65 -8.34 6.35
N GLY A 90 -9.51 -7.33 6.40
CA GLY A 90 -10.21 -6.97 7.62
C GLY A 90 -9.45 -6.04 8.56
N PHE A 91 -8.36 -5.45 8.09
CA PHE A 91 -7.48 -4.59 8.91
C PHE A 91 -8.14 -3.24 9.15
N GLU A 92 -8.27 -2.86 10.42
CA GLU A 92 -8.81 -1.58 10.86
C GLU A 92 -7.69 -0.69 11.36
N TYR A 93 -7.90 0.63 11.33
CA TYR A 93 -6.94 1.56 11.93
C TYR A 93 -7.02 1.43 13.45
N ASP A 94 -5.85 1.25 14.08
CA ASP A 94 -5.68 1.25 15.52
C ASP A 94 -5.08 2.60 15.97
N GLU A 95 -3.97 2.62 16.72
CA GLU A 95 -3.27 3.83 17.14
C GLU A 95 -1.84 3.87 16.57
N ASP A 96 -1.20 5.04 16.61
CA ASP A 96 0.21 5.23 16.25
C ASP A 96 0.62 4.69 14.86
N ASN A 97 -0.25 4.82 13.85
CA ASN A 97 -0.05 4.27 12.50
C ASN A 97 0.08 2.74 12.50
N LYS A 98 -0.76 2.06 13.27
CA LYS A 98 -0.94 0.61 13.23
C LYS A 98 -2.31 0.24 12.69
N TRP A 99 -2.37 -0.96 12.14
CA TRP A 99 -3.60 -1.57 11.64
C TRP A 99 -3.61 -3.05 12.03
N ASP A 100 -4.72 -3.51 12.61
CA ASP A 100 -4.93 -4.89 13.09
C ASP A 100 -6.24 -5.50 12.56
#